data_AF-A0A3N4E5G7-F1
#
_entry.id   AF-A0A3N4E5G7-F1
#
_cell.length_a   1.000
_cell.length_b   1.000
_cell.length_c   1.000
_cell.angle_alpha   90.00
_cell.angle_beta   90.00
_cell.angle_gamma   90.00
#
_symmetry.space_group_name_H-M   'P 1'
#
loop_
_entity.id
_entity.type
_entity.pdbx_description
1 polymer ?
#
loop_
_entity_poly.entity_id
_entity_poly.type
_entity_poly.pdbx_seq_one_letter_code
_entity_poly.pdbx_strand_id
1 'polypeptide(L)'
;MKKAVAQLLTGSTIEEDEGQVGFFAKMSRLFIYIAFILMGLGNWSDTKELITEGYQGFITHFTDRVEQKSLNTIRVGNYLAHVEANIGMPTIIKSSSINSALKYRYYKQDKYLLTLITEQQRVSGVVVHSLFNDSVILDRFAPQIPFTDLHLLTDSIESITQRSNDFFFDSNNLIYFMTTTGLGAAGMQLQLAAGFTEYDGQQDHFKSTLDELGQVLMLDETEKVAPLAKKLTVQAANFYAVYEIDEQIIADSLLTRYEFNAYFKD
;
A
#
# COMPACT_ATOMS: atom_id res chain seq x y z
N MET A 1 -41.52 -21.94 24.42
CA MET A 1 -42.52 -21.44 23.44
C MET A 1 -41.93 -20.74 22.21
N LYS A 2 -40.76 -20.09 22.25
CA LYS A 2 -40.18 -19.41 21.06
C LYS A 2 -39.54 -20.34 19.99
N LYS A 3 -39.22 -21.60 20.31
CA LYS A 3 -38.64 -22.55 19.34
C LYS A 3 -39.68 -23.24 18.44
N ALA A 4 -40.96 -23.23 18.80
CA ALA A 4 -42.00 -23.95 18.05
C ALA A 4 -42.59 -23.13 16.89
N VAL A 5 -42.49 -21.80 16.92
CA VAL A 5 -43.06 -20.93 15.88
C VAL A 5 -42.12 -20.79 14.67
N ALA A 6 -40.80 -20.94 14.86
CA ALA A 6 -39.82 -20.86 13.78
C ALA A 6 -39.74 -22.13 12.91
N GLN A 7 -40.21 -23.27 13.41
CA GLN A 7 -40.14 -24.56 12.70
C GLN A 7 -41.22 -24.74 11.62
N LEU A 8 -42.26 -23.90 11.60
CA LEU A 8 -43.39 -24.02 10.68
C LEU A 8 -43.24 -23.22 9.38
N LEU A 9 -42.23 -22.35 9.26
CA LEU A 9 -42.13 -21.39 8.15
C LEU A 9 -40.96 -21.60 7.19
N THR A 10 -39.95 -22.41 7.50
CA THR A 10 -38.72 -22.43 6.66
C THR A 10 -38.29 -23.79 6.10
N GLY A 11 -38.97 -24.90 6.44
CA GLY A 11 -38.87 -26.16 5.68
C GLY A 11 -37.47 -26.70 5.34
N SER A 12 -36.43 -26.25 6.04
CA SER A 12 -35.04 -26.64 5.78
C SER A 12 -34.24 -26.50 7.08
N THR A 13 -33.62 -27.60 7.47
CA THR A 13 -32.64 -27.67 8.55
C THR A 13 -31.40 -26.91 8.11
N ILE A 14 -31.15 -25.75 8.72
CA ILE A 14 -29.84 -25.11 8.64
C ILE A 14 -28.92 -25.93 9.54
N GLU A 15 -28.14 -26.82 8.93
CA GLU A 15 -26.93 -27.32 9.57
C GLU A 15 -25.96 -26.13 9.76
N GLU A 16 -25.58 -25.89 11.01
CA GLU A 16 -24.48 -24.97 11.34
C GLU A 16 -23.17 -25.62 10.89
N ASP A 17 -22.71 -25.24 9.71
CA ASP A 17 -21.34 -25.50 9.28
C ASP A 17 -20.46 -24.34 9.76
N GLU A 18 -19.73 -24.55 10.86
CA GLU A 18 -18.68 -23.66 11.37
C GLU A 18 -17.43 -23.70 10.48
N GLY A 19 -17.60 -23.40 9.19
CA GLY A 19 -16.50 -23.07 8.28
C GLY A 19 -16.29 -21.56 8.27
N GLN A 20 -15.06 -21.11 8.50
CA GLN A 20 -14.65 -19.68 8.53
C GLN A 20 -15.43 -18.83 7.52
N VAL A 21 -16.48 -18.17 8.00
CA VAL A 21 -17.28 -17.27 7.18
C VAL A 21 -16.42 -16.03 6.93
N GLY A 22 -15.83 -15.96 5.74
CA GLY A 22 -15.03 -14.82 5.30
C GLY A 22 -15.79 -13.50 5.51
N PHE A 23 -15.05 -12.43 5.77
CA PHE A 23 -15.57 -11.10 6.09
C PHE A 23 -16.69 -10.64 5.12
N PHE A 24 -16.52 -10.90 3.82
CA PHE A 24 -17.51 -10.66 2.77
C PHE A 24 -18.84 -11.40 2.98
N ALA A 25 -18.82 -12.63 3.50
CA ALA A 25 -20.01 -13.42 3.76
C ALA A 25 -20.73 -13.01 5.06
N LYS A 26 -20.05 -12.36 6.01
CA LYS A 26 -20.69 -11.73 7.17
C LYS A 26 -21.31 -10.37 6.81
N MET A 27 -20.61 -9.58 6.00
CA MET A 27 -21.09 -8.28 5.54
C MET A 27 -22.23 -8.40 4.53
N SER A 28 -22.16 -9.34 3.59
CA SER A 28 -23.27 -9.61 2.67
C SER A 28 -24.53 -10.01 3.43
N ARG A 29 -24.41 -10.82 4.50
CA ARG A 29 -25.53 -11.14 5.40
C ARG A 29 -26.10 -9.88 6.06
N LEU A 30 -25.27 -8.99 6.60
CA LEU A 30 -25.74 -7.75 7.24
C LEU A 30 -26.53 -6.87 6.25
N PHE A 31 -26.01 -6.68 5.04
CA PHE A 31 -26.71 -5.95 3.98
C PHE A 31 -28.01 -6.62 3.56
N ILE A 32 -28.03 -7.95 3.44
CA ILE A 32 -29.24 -8.73 3.15
C ILE A 32 -30.26 -8.59 4.28
N TYR A 33 -29.84 -8.58 5.55
CA TYR A 33 -30.74 -8.36 6.69
C TYR A 33 -31.37 -6.95 6.68
N ILE A 34 -30.57 -5.92 6.40
CA ILE A 34 -31.08 -4.54 6.26
C ILE A 34 -32.07 -4.46 5.08
N ALA A 35 -31.76 -5.13 3.97
CA ALA A 35 -32.66 -5.25 2.82
C ALA A 35 -34.00 -5.90 3.19
N PHE A 36 -33.99 -7.00 3.95
CA PHE A 36 -35.23 -7.65 4.41
C PHE A 36 -36.09 -6.74 5.31
N ILE A 37 -35.47 -5.89 6.12
CA ILE A 37 -36.18 -4.91 6.96
C ILE A 37 -36.82 -3.82 6.09
N LEU A 38 -36.09 -3.30 5.09
CA LEU A 38 -36.59 -2.27 4.17
C LEU A 38 -37.68 -2.81 3.23
N MET A 39 -37.58 -4.07 2.80
CA MET A 39 -38.63 -4.77 2.05
C MET A 39 -39.94 -4.86 2.85
N GLY A 40 -39.86 -4.98 4.18
CA GLY A 40 -41.02 -4.92 5.08
C GLY A 40 -41.69 -3.55 5.17
N LEU A 41 -41.06 -2.48 4.68
CA LEU A 41 -41.55 -1.08 4.76
C LEU A 41 -42.20 -0.59 3.45
N GLY A 42 -42.27 -1.41 2.41
CA GLY A 42 -43.31 -1.26 1.38
C GLY A 42 -42.96 -0.57 0.06
N ASN A 43 -41.68 -0.38 -0.30
CA ASN A 43 -41.33 0.06 -1.66
C ASN A 43 -40.18 -0.75 -2.29
N TRP A 44 -40.52 -1.83 -3.00
CA TRP A 44 -39.59 -2.79 -3.58
C TRP A 44 -38.67 -2.18 -4.66
N SER A 45 -39.16 -1.21 -5.42
CA SER A 45 -38.39 -0.55 -6.49
C SER A 45 -37.25 0.29 -5.91
N ASP A 46 -37.57 1.20 -5.00
CA ASP A 46 -36.59 2.07 -4.33
C ASP A 46 -35.57 1.25 -3.50
N THR A 47 -36.03 0.16 -2.87
CA THR A 47 -35.14 -0.73 -2.10
C THR A 47 -34.14 -1.44 -3.01
N LYS A 48 -34.55 -1.89 -4.20
CA LYS A 48 -33.64 -2.56 -5.15
C LYS A 48 -32.57 -1.60 -5.69
N GLU A 49 -32.96 -0.37 -5.97
CA GLU A 49 -32.05 0.68 -6.45
C GLU A 49 -31.05 1.05 -5.36
N LEU A 50 -31.51 1.32 -4.13
CA LEU A 50 -30.66 1.61 -2.97
C LEU A 50 -29.73 0.44 -2.60
N ILE A 51 -30.18 -0.81 -2.75
CA ILE A 51 -29.33 -2.00 -2.54
C ILE A 51 -28.27 -2.09 -3.63
N THR A 52 -28.62 -1.84 -4.88
CA THR A 52 -27.67 -1.98 -6.00
C THR A 52 -26.63 -0.87 -5.93
N GLU A 53 -27.04 0.36 -5.65
CA GLU A 53 -26.15 1.51 -5.45
C GLU A 53 -25.32 1.37 -4.17
N GLY A 54 -25.91 0.91 -3.07
CA GLY A 54 -25.20 0.64 -1.83
C GLY A 54 -24.18 -0.49 -1.98
N TYR A 55 -24.54 -1.57 -2.69
CA TYR A 55 -23.64 -2.68 -2.98
C TYR A 55 -22.53 -2.26 -3.97
N GLN A 56 -22.84 -1.52 -5.02
CA GLN A 56 -21.85 -1.02 -5.98
C GLN A 56 -20.93 0.01 -5.34
N GLY A 57 -21.45 0.96 -4.56
CA GLY A 57 -20.67 1.92 -3.79
C GLY A 57 -19.79 1.21 -2.76
N PHE A 58 -20.31 0.19 -2.07
CA PHE A 58 -19.54 -0.59 -1.12
C PHE A 58 -18.43 -1.40 -1.81
N ILE A 59 -18.72 -2.18 -2.85
CA ILE A 59 -17.68 -2.95 -3.57
C ILE A 59 -16.61 -2.02 -4.16
N THR A 60 -16.99 -0.84 -4.64
CA THR A 60 -16.06 0.13 -5.24
C THR A 60 -15.15 0.81 -4.22
N HIS A 61 -15.63 1.07 -3.00
CA HIS A 61 -14.82 1.70 -1.93
C HIS A 61 -14.11 0.69 -1.01
N PHE A 62 -14.59 -0.57 -0.92
CA PHE A 62 -14.05 -1.58 0.00
C PHE A 62 -13.14 -2.63 -0.66
N THR A 63 -13.17 -2.79 -1.98
CA THR A 63 -12.32 -3.80 -2.62
C THR A 63 -11.04 -3.15 -3.16
N ASP A 64 -9.87 -3.57 -2.64
CA ASP A 64 -8.53 -3.19 -3.11
C ASP A 64 -8.29 -3.35 -4.62
N ARG A 65 -9.23 -4.00 -5.34
CA ARG A 65 -9.25 -4.14 -6.79
C ARG A 65 -9.28 -2.81 -7.53
N VAL A 66 -9.93 -1.76 -6.99
CA VAL A 66 -10.00 -0.46 -7.67
C VAL A 66 -8.65 0.24 -7.57
N GLU A 67 -8.07 0.27 -6.37
CA GLU A 67 -6.77 0.85 -6.06
C GLU A 67 -5.66 0.10 -6.82
N GLN A 68 -5.66 -1.24 -6.79
CA GLN A 68 -4.71 -2.06 -7.54
C GLN A 68 -4.85 -1.83 -9.05
N LYS A 69 -6.08 -1.75 -9.58
CA LYS A 69 -6.28 -1.49 -11.00
C LYS A 69 -5.75 -0.11 -11.39
N SER A 70 -5.95 0.90 -10.55
CA SER A 70 -5.39 2.24 -10.74
C SER A 70 -3.87 2.20 -10.79
N LEU A 71 -3.22 1.59 -9.78
CA LEU A 71 -1.76 1.44 -9.73
C LEU A 71 -1.20 0.71 -10.97
N ASN A 72 -1.88 -0.34 -11.43
CA ASN A 72 -1.45 -1.10 -12.61
C ASN A 72 -1.48 -0.31 -13.92
N THR A 73 -2.21 0.82 -13.99
CA THR A 73 -2.19 1.72 -15.16
C THR A 73 -0.97 2.62 -15.19
N ILE A 74 -0.30 2.82 -14.05
CA ILE A 74 0.83 3.73 -13.91
C ILE A 74 2.12 2.94 -14.15
N ARG A 75 2.92 3.41 -15.11
CA ARG A 75 4.19 2.79 -15.45
C ARG A 75 5.27 3.85 -15.63
N VAL A 76 6.51 3.46 -15.35
CA VAL A 76 7.68 4.24 -15.74
C VAL A 76 7.67 4.39 -17.27
N GLY A 77 7.97 5.60 -17.73
CA GLY A 77 7.89 6.01 -19.13
C GLY A 77 6.55 6.62 -19.55
N ASN A 78 5.49 6.53 -18.73
CA ASN A 78 4.20 7.14 -19.07
C ASN A 78 4.30 8.67 -19.15
N TYR A 79 3.46 9.26 -20.01
CA TYR A 79 3.27 10.71 -20.07
C TYR A 79 2.45 11.19 -18.87
N LEU A 80 2.94 12.21 -18.18
CA LEU A 80 2.35 12.71 -16.93
C LEU A 80 0.87 13.08 -17.10
N ALA A 81 0.52 13.83 -18.16
CA ALA A 81 -0.87 14.25 -18.34
C ALA A 81 -1.83 13.06 -18.55
N HIS A 82 -1.34 11.95 -19.09
CA HIS A 82 -2.15 10.72 -19.20
C HIS A 82 -2.38 10.09 -17.83
N VAL A 83 -1.37 10.10 -16.96
CA VAL A 83 -1.50 9.59 -15.59
C VAL A 83 -2.46 10.48 -14.79
N GLU A 84 -2.27 11.80 -14.83
CA GLU A 84 -3.11 12.78 -14.11
C GLU A 84 -4.59 12.75 -14.58
N ALA A 85 -4.85 12.43 -15.85
CA ALA A 85 -6.21 12.23 -16.34
C ALA A 85 -6.92 11.02 -15.69
N ASN A 86 -6.16 10.02 -15.23
CA ASN A 86 -6.70 8.79 -14.63
C ASN A 86 -6.77 8.86 -13.10
N ILE A 87 -5.75 9.44 -12.44
CA ILE A 87 -5.63 9.44 -10.97
C ILE A 87 -5.92 10.79 -10.31
N GLY A 88 -6.12 11.85 -11.12
CA GLY A 88 -6.31 13.21 -10.65
C GLY A 88 -5.01 14.00 -10.49
N MET A 89 -5.12 15.14 -9.82
CA MET A 89 -3.99 16.04 -9.55
C MET A 89 -3.25 15.65 -8.26
N PRO A 90 -1.93 15.88 -8.17
CA PRO A 90 -1.18 15.59 -6.96
C PRO A 90 -1.60 16.53 -5.82
N THR A 91 -1.57 16.01 -4.59
CA THR A 91 -1.74 16.80 -3.37
C THR A 91 -0.59 17.79 -3.21
N ILE A 92 0.65 17.32 -3.44
CA ILE A 92 1.88 18.11 -3.26
C ILE A 92 2.85 17.86 -4.41
N ILE A 93 3.58 18.90 -4.78
CA ILE A 93 4.68 18.84 -5.73
C ILE A 93 5.94 19.39 -5.06
N LYS A 94 6.97 18.55 -4.93
CA LYS A 94 8.30 18.92 -4.43
C LYS A 94 9.32 18.79 -5.57
N SER A 95 10.34 19.65 -5.57
CA SER A 95 11.49 19.46 -6.47
C SER A 95 12.54 18.62 -5.76
N SER A 96 13.24 17.75 -6.48
CA SER A 96 14.33 16.96 -5.89
C SER A 96 15.42 17.87 -5.33
N SER A 97 15.97 17.49 -4.19
CA SER A 97 17.11 18.17 -3.55
C SER A 97 18.42 17.83 -4.25
N ILE A 98 18.46 16.70 -4.95
CA ILE A 98 19.65 16.17 -5.66
C ILE A 98 19.66 16.64 -7.11
N ASN A 99 18.51 16.61 -7.81
CA ASN A 99 18.41 17.00 -9.21
C ASN A 99 17.19 17.89 -9.48
N SER A 100 17.41 19.18 -9.68
CA SER A 100 16.34 20.17 -9.87
C SER A 100 15.45 19.95 -11.12
N ALA A 101 15.86 19.10 -12.06
CA ALA A 101 15.02 18.70 -13.19
C ALA A 101 13.90 17.72 -12.79
N LEU A 102 14.08 17.01 -11.67
CA LEU A 102 13.14 16.02 -11.16
C LEU A 102 12.15 16.64 -10.18
N LYS A 103 10.90 16.20 -10.31
CA LYS A 103 9.80 16.60 -9.43
C LYS A 103 9.10 15.38 -8.84
N TYR A 104 8.84 15.44 -7.55
CA TYR A 104 8.08 14.45 -6.79
C TYR A 104 6.63 14.94 -6.67
N ARG A 105 5.71 14.14 -7.19
CA ARG A 105 4.27 14.40 -7.11
C ARG A 105 3.64 13.38 -6.21
N TYR A 106 3.06 13.84 -5.11
CA TYR A 106 2.48 12.99 -4.08
C TYR A 106 0.96 12.96 -4.23
N TYR A 107 0.42 11.75 -4.33
CA TYR A 107 -1.01 11.47 -4.44
C TYR A 107 -1.39 10.65 -3.21
N LYS A 108 -1.95 11.31 -2.20
CA LYS A 108 -2.39 10.63 -0.99
C LYS A 108 -3.81 10.10 -1.16
N GLN A 109 -3.99 8.82 -0.82
CA GLN A 109 -5.27 8.15 -0.69
C GLN A 109 -5.39 7.57 0.73
N ASP A 110 -6.59 7.12 1.11
CA ASP A 110 -6.86 6.61 2.47
C ASP A 110 -6.02 5.38 2.85
N LYS A 111 -5.63 4.57 1.85
CA LYS A 111 -4.92 3.30 2.05
C LYS A 111 -3.46 3.32 1.60
N TYR A 112 -3.07 4.30 0.77
CA TYR A 112 -1.72 4.35 0.20
C TYR A 112 -1.27 5.77 -0.13
N LEU A 113 0.04 5.95 -0.18
CA LEU A 113 0.68 7.13 -0.74
C LEU A 113 1.41 6.72 -2.02
N LEU A 114 1.00 7.32 -3.14
CA LEU A 114 1.67 7.17 -4.42
C LEU A 114 2.53 8.41 -4.68
N THR A 115 3.79 8.18 -5.01
CA THR A 115 4.72 9.23 -5.45
C THR A 115 5.13 8.97 -6.89
N LEU A 116 4.88 9.93 -7.77
CA LEU A 116 5.43 9.93 -9.12
C LEU A 116 6.66 10.81 -9.16
N ILE A 117 7.78 10.23 -9.58
CA ILE A 117 9.01 10.96 -9.87
C ILE A 117 8.99 11.23 -11.36
N THR A 118 9.04 12.50 -11.74
CA THR A 118 8.97 12.88 -13.14
C THR A 118 10.16 13.73 -13.54
N GLU A 119 10.61 13.54 -14.76
CA GLU A 119 11.44 14.50 -15.46
C GLU A 119 10.59 15.19 -16.54
N GLN A 120 10.40 16.50 -16.40
CA GLN A 120 9.52 17.29 -17.26
C GLN A 120 8.07 16.75 -17.30
N GLN A 121 7.73 15.98 -18.34
CA GLN A 121 6.40 15.41 -18.59
C GLN A 121 6.41 13.87 -18.66
N ARG A 122 7.54 13.23 -18.35
CA ARG A 122 7.68 11.77 -18.32
C ARG A 122 7.81 11.27 -16.89
N VAL A 123 7.14 10.18 -16.57
CA VAL A 123 7.31 9.47 -15.29
C VAL A 123 8.60 8.66 -15.36
N SER A 124 9.57 8.96 -14.49
CA SER A 124 10.86 8.28 -14.39
C SER A 124 10.94 7.34 -13.19
N GLY A 125 9.97 7.42 -12.26
CA GLY A 125 9.86 6.52 -11.13
C GLY A 125 8.46 6.55 -10.51
N VAL A 126 8.07 5.42 -9.92
CA VAL A 126 6.81 5.24 -9.21
C VAL A 126 7.14 4.64 -7.86
N VAL A 127 6.72 5.29 -6.78
CA VAL A 127 6.87 4.79 -5.40
C VAL A 127 5.48 4.61 -4.81
N VAL A 128 5.22 3.46 -4.20
CA VAL A 128 3.93 3.15 -3.56
C VAL A 128 4.19 2.72 -2.13
N HIS A 129 3.59 3.45 -1.18
CA HIS A 129 3.58 3.12 0.23
C HIS A 129 2.18 2.66 0.63
N SER A 130 2.09 1.51 1.29
CA SER A 130 0.88 1.14 2.01
C SER A 130 0.80 1.93 3.30
N LEU A 131 -0.32 2.64 3.51
CA LEU A 131 -0.56 3.40 4.73
C LEU A 131 -1.41 2.58 5.69
N PHE A 132 -1.13 2.71 6.98
CA PHE A 132 -2.02 2.19 7.99
C PHE A 132 -3.25 3.08 8.10
N ASN A 133 -4.42 2.45 8.20
CA ASN A 133 -5.69 3.11 8.42
C ASN A 133 -6.33 2.48 9.66
N ASP A 134 -6.70 3.32 10.64
CA ASP A 134 -7.35 2.93 11.89
C ASP A 134 -8.79 2.41 11.69
N SER A 135 -9.31 2.48 10.46
CA SER A 135 -10.64 2.02 10.14
C SER A 135 -10.73 0.50 10.23
N VAL A 136 -11.46 0.02 11.24
CA VAL A 136 -11.80 -1.41 11.47
C VAL A 136 -12.50 -2.05 10.26
N ILE A 137 -12.98 -1.25 9.32
CA ILE A 137 -13.76 -1.66 8.16
C ILE A 137 -12.89 -1.78 6.89
N LEU A 138 -11.71 -1.14 6.83
CA LEU A 138 -10.83 -1.19 5.67
C LEU A 138 -9.70 -2.20 5.92
N ASP A 139 -9.62 -3.22 5.07
CA ASP A 139 -8.47 -4.13 5.08
C ASP A 139 -7.17 -3.37 4.78
N ARG A 140 -6.05 -3.84 5.37
CA ARG A 140 -4.73 -3.27 5.08
C ARG A 140 -4.40 -3.51 3.61
N PHE A 141 -4.19 -2.42 2.87
CA PHE A 141 -3.87 -2.48 1.45
C PHE A 141 -2.48 -3.08 1.22
N ALA A 142 -2.47 -4.29 0.68
CA ALA A 142 -1.28 -5.09 0.40
C ALA A 142 -1.14 -5.28 -1.12
N PRO A 143 -0.79 -4.24 -1.89
CA PRO A 143 -0.74 -4.34 -3.34
C PRO A 143 0.33 -5.32 -3.81
N GLN A 144 0.06 -5.96 -4.95
CA GLN A 144 1.05 -6.78 -5.65
C GLN A 144 2.19 -5.89 -6.14
N ILE A 145 3.43 -6.34 -5.93
CA ILE A 145 4.64 -5.66 -6.35
C ILE A 145 4.88 -5.98 -7.84
N PRO A 146 5.04 -4.96 -8.71
CA PRO A 146 5.26 -5.18 -10.13
C PRO A 146 6.42 -6.15 -10.43
N PHE A 147 6.27 -6.97 -11.47
CA PHE A 147 7.25 -7.97 -11.90
C PHE A 147 7.50 -9.12 -10.92
N THR A 148 6.67 -9.28 -9.90
CA THR A 148 6.73 -10.36 -8.92
C THR A 148 5.34 -10.90 -8.60
N ASP A 149 5.26 -12.06 -7.94
CA ASP A 149 4.01 -12.58 -7.34
C ASP A 149 3.88 -12.19 -5.85
N LEU A 150 4.73 -11.28 -5.37
CA LEU A 150 4.84 -10.85 -3.97
C LEU A 150 3.98 -9.61 -3.70
N HIS A 151 3.63 -9.40 -2.43
CA HIS A 151 2.73 -8.35 -1.97
C HIS A 151 3.34 -7.54 -0.81
N LEU A 152 3.06 -6.23 -0.79
CA LEU A 152 3.39 -5.38 0.36
C LEU A 152 2.70 -5.87 1.63
N LEU A 153 3.27 -5.52 2.79
CA LEU A 153 2.82 -5.88 4.14
C LEU A 153 2.80 -7.39 4.45
N THR A 154 3.11 -8.23 3.46
CA THR A 154 3.08 -9.70 3.59
C THR A 154 4.47 -10.28 3.37
N ASP A 155 5.10 -9.94 2.24
CA ASP A 155 6.39 -10.50 1.85
C ASP A 155 7.56 -9.67 2.36
N SER A 156 8.66 -10.34 2.67
CA SER A 156 9.85 -9.70 3.24
C SER A 156 10.66 -8.94 2.19
N ILE A 157 11.36 -7.89 2.61
CA ILE A 157 12.26 -7.12 1.74
C ILE A 157 13.28 -8.05 1.06
N GLU A 158 13.85 -9.00 1.81
CA GLU A 158 14.82 -9.99 1.30
C GLU A 158 14.25 -10.83 0.16
N SER A 159 12.96 -11.20 0.24
CA SER A 159 12.29 -11.99 -0.80
C SER A 159 12.03 -11.17 -2.07
N ILE A 160 11.73 -9.88 -1.92
CA ILE A 160 11.40 -8.96 -3.01
C ILE A 160 12.65 -8.58 -3.81
N THR A 161 13.74 -8.24 -3.12
CA THR A 161 14.97 -7.75 -3.77
C THR A 161 16.04 -8.81 -3.94
N GLN A 162 15.74 -10.06 -3.56
CA GLN A 162 16.59 -11.24 -3.73
C GLN A 162 18.02 -11.08 -3.17
N ARG A 163 18.12 -10.65 -1.90
CA ARG A 163 19.41 -10.41 -1.21
C ARG A 163 20.34 -9.46 -1.95
N SER A 164 19.85 -8.26 -2.25
CA SER A 164 20.74 -7.18 -2.66
C SER A 164 21.77 -6.83 -1.59
N ASN A 165 22.98 -6.48 -2.02
CA ASN A 165 24.01 -5.95 -1.13
C ASN A 165 23.91 -4.43 -0.96
N ASP A 166 23.15 -3.76 -1.81
CA ASP A 166 22.98 -2.31 -1.78
C ASP A 166 21.75 -1.96 -0.93
N PHE A 167 21.98 -1.10 0.06
CA PHE A 167 20.95 -0.66 0.97
C PHE A 167 21.10 0.82 1.32
N PHE A 168 19.96 1.45 1.62
CA PHE A 168 19.85 2.86 1.97
C PHE A 168 19.00 2.96 3.23
N PHE A 169 19.33 3.90 4.11
CA PHE A 169 18.62 4.07 5.36
C PHE A 169 18.81 5.47 5.95
N ASP A 170 17.90 5.84 6.84
CA ASP A 170 18.02 6.94 7.80
C ASP A 170 17.29 6.53 9.09
N SER A 171 17.71 7.11 10.21
CA SER A 171 17.11 6.95 11.53
C SER A 171 16.84 8.28 12.24
N ASN A 172 17.21 9.41 11.62
CA ASN A 172 17.16 10.74 12.20
C ASN A 172 15.95 11.55 11.71
N ASN A 173 15.85 11.80 10.41
CA ASN A 173 14.78 12.65 9.85
C ASN A 173 13.56 11.83 9.41
N LEU A 174 13.82 10.61 8.98
CA LEU A 174 12.87 9.59 8.63
C LEU A 174 13.45 8.24 9.05
N ILE A 175 12.69 7.43 9.78
CA ILE A 175 13.05 6.03 9.96
C ILE A 175 12.67 5.28 8.69
N TYR A 176 13.67 4.90 7.90
CA TYR A 176 13.48 4.06 6.72
C TYR A 176 14.66 3.13 6.49
N PHE A 177 14.38 2.05 5.78
CA PHE A 177 15.38 1.15 5.21
C PHE A 177 14.87 0.63 3.87
N MET A 178 15.74 0.58 2.87
CA MET A 178 15.41 -0.02 1.57
C MET A 178 16.60 -0.72 0.95
N THR A 179 16.28 -1.68 0.09
CA THR A 179 17.24 -2.38 -0.76
C THR A 179 16.77 -2.31 -2.20
N THR A 180 17.68 -2.51 -3.15
CA THR A 180 17.39 -2.35 -4.59
C THR A 180 17.80 -3.58 -5.38
N THR A 181 17.10 -3.90 -6.46
CA THR A 181 17.48 -4.98 -7.36
C THR A 181 17.15 -4.60 -8.80
N GLY A 182 17.95 -5.07 -9.75
CA GLY A 182 17.69 -4.87 -11.17
C GLY A 182 16.64 -5.86 -11.69
N LEU A 183 15.65 -5.37 -12.43
CA LEU A 183 14.59 -6.21 -13.02
C LEU A 183 15.00 -6.87 -14.36
N GLY A 184 16.26 -6.68 -14.77
CA GLY A 184 16.83 -7.29 -15.96
C GLY A 184 16.06 -6.98 -17.26
N ALA A 185 16.03 -7.96 -18.17
CA ALA A 185 15.38 -7.82 -19.48
C ALA A 185 13.84 -7.75 -19.38
N ALA A 186 13.25 -8.45 -18.41
CA ALA A 186 11.80 -8.43 -18.18
C ALA A 186 11.30 -7.04 -17.73
N GLY A 187 12.13 -6.30 -17.01
CA GLY A 187 11.87 -4.93 -16.59
C GLY A 187 12.45 -3.85 -17.50
N MET A 188 13.00 -4.16 -18.67
CA MET A 188 13.59 -3.14 -19.58
C MET A 188 14.60 -2.19 -18.89
N GLN A 189 15.57 -2.74 -18.14
CA GLN A 189 16.55 -1.98 -17.35
C GLN A 189 15.97 -1.15 -16.19
N LEU A 190 14.70 -1.35 -15.81
CA LEU A 190 14.16 -0.79 -14.58
C LEU A 190 14.80 -1.44 -13.34
N GLN A 191 14.82 -0.67 -12.28
CA GLN A 191 15.16 -1.11 -10.94
C GLN A 191 13.91 -1.22 -10.07
N LEU A 192 13.95 -2.14 -9.11
CA LEU A 192 12.95 -2.31 -8.07
C LEU A 192 13.61 -2.03 -6.72
N ALA A 193 13.08 -1.08 -5.96
CA ALA A 193 13.39 -0.92 -4.54
C ALA A 193 12.24 -1.46 -3.69
N ALA A 194 12.57 -2.02 -2.53
CA ALA A 194 11.58 -2.36 -1.52
C ALA A 194 12.15 -2.10 -0.13
N GLY A 195 11.28 -1.72 0.79
CA GLY A 195 11.71 -1.28 2.11
C GLY A 195 10.56 -1.03 3.06
N PHE A 196 10.91 -0.40 4.18
CA PHE A 196 9.94 0.15 5.10
C PHE A 196 10.20 1.63 5.38
N THR A 197 9.14 2.35 5.71
CA THR A 197 9.15 3.72 6.25
C THR A 197 8.25 3.80 7.47
N GLU A 198 8.47 4.76 8.37
CA GLU A 198 7.64 4.97 9.56
C GLU A 198 6.25 5.62 9.34
N TYR A 199 5.81 5.83 8.10
CA TYR A 199 4.53 6.53 7.83
C TYR A 199 3.30 5.83 8.41
N ASP A 200 3.39 4.51 8.63
CA ASP A 200 2.36 3.69 9.25
C ASP A 200 2.40 3.71 10.80
N GLY A 201 3.39 4.37 11.40
CA GLY A 201 3.60 4.43 12.84
C GLY A 201 4.02 3.11 13.49
N GLN A 202 4.35 2.08 12.72
CA GLN A 202 4.70 0.75 13.24
C GLN A 202 6.21 0.50 13.26
N GLN A 203 7.02 1.30 12.57
CA GLN A 203 8.45 1.04 12.35
C GLN A 203 9.41 1.69 13.36
N ASP A 204 8.91 2.40 14.38
CA ASP A 204 9.76 3.05 15.40
C ASP A 204 10.69 2.06 16.14
N HIS A 205 10.29 0.78 16.21
CA HIS A 205 11.09 -0.26 16.86
C HIS A 205 12.39 -0.62 16.12
N PHE A 206 12.53 -0.24 14.84
CA PHE A 206 13.76 -0.44 14.07
C PHE A 206 14.81 0.65 14.29
N LYS A 207 14.46 1.75 14.96
CA LYS A 207 15.37 2.88 15.16
C LYS A 207 16.71 2.45 15.76
N SER A 208 16.69 1.62 16.80
CA SER A 208 17.92 1.16 17.47
C SER A 208 18.81 0.32 16.55
N THR A 209 18.23 -0.51 15.69
CA THR A 209 18.99 -1.33 14.73
C THR A 209 19.59 -0.47 13.62
N LEU A 210 18.87 0.58 13.19
CA LEU A 210 19.36 1.53 12.19
C LEU A 210 20.45 2.45 12.76
N ASP A 211 20.31 2.91 14.00
CA ASP A 211 21.34 3.66 14.71
C ASP A 211 22.63 2.82 14.85
N GLU A 212 22.49 1.54 15.23
CA GLU A 212 23.61 0.59 15.29
C GLU A 212 24.24 0.39 13.92
N LEU A 213 23.43 0.22 12.86
CA LEU A 213 23.90 0.10 11.49
C LEU A 213 24.69 1.35 11.04
N GLY A 214 24.21 2.54 11.36
CA GLY A 214 24.92 3.79 11.11
C GLY A 214 26.24 3.87 11.85
N GLN A 215 26.26 3.49 13.13
CA GLN A 215 27.48 3.49 13.94
C GLN A 215 28.53 2.52 13.39
N VAL A 216 28.16 1.29 13.04
CA VAL A 216 29.14 0.32 12.50
C VAL A 216 29.71 0.75 11.15
N LEU A 217 28.92 1.45 10.33
CA LEU A 217 29.39 2.03 9.06
C LEU A 217 30.37 3.18 9.30
N MET A 218 30.14 4.03 10.31
CA MET A 218 31.06 5.11 10.67
C MET A 218 32.37 4.60 11.29
N LEU A 219 32.34 3.44 11.95
CA LEU A 219 33.50 2.81 12.59
C LEU A 219 34.24 1.82 11.66
N ASP A 220 33.82 1.70 10.40
CA ASP A 220 34.34 0.74 9.41
C ASP A 220 34.32 -0.73 9.90
N GLU A 221 33.35 -1.09 10.76
CA GLU A 221 33.18 -2.45 11.28
C GLU A 221 32.40 -3.35 10.28
N THR A 222 32.96 -3.55 9.09
CA THR A 222 32.29 -4.20 7.95
C THR A 222 31.70 -5.58 8.26
N GLU A 223 32.30 -6.33 9.19
CA GLU A 223 31.83 -7.65 9.60
C GLU A 223 30.44 -7.61 10.27
N LYS A 224 30.06 -6.48 10.86
CA LYS A 224 28.77 -6.29 11.54
C LYS A 224 27.68 -5.71 10.64
N VAL A 225 28.05 -5.14 9.49
CA VAL A 225 27.10 -4.51 8.55
C VAL A 225 26.11 -5.54 7.99
N ALA A 226 26.62 -6.62 7.39
CA ALA A 226 25.80 -7.66 6.77
C ALA A 226 24.77 -8.30 7.73
N PRO A 227 25.10 -8.70 8.97
CA PRO A 227 24.10 -9.26 9.88
C PRO A 227 23.06 -8.23 10.34
N LEU A 228 23.43 -6.95 10.48
CA LEU A 228 22.47 -5.90 10.83
C LEU A 228 21.53 -5.58 9.66
N ALA A 229 22.06 -5.41 8.45
CA ALA A 229 21.25 -5.24 7.24
C ALA A 229 20.29 -6.43 7.05
N LYS A 230 20.76 -7.66 7.27
CA LYS A 230 19.92 -8.86 7.18
C LYS A 230 18.75 -8.87 8.18
N LYS A 231 18.94 -8.35 9.40
CA LYS A 231 17.84 -8.22 10.38
C LYS A 231 16.75 -7.27 9.89
N LEU A 232 17.10 -6.27 9.08
CA LEU A 232 16.16 -5.32 8.51
C LEU A 232 15.46 -5.91 7.28
N THR A 233 16.14 -6.74 6.49
CA THR A 233 15.57 -7.31 5.26
C THR A 233 14.53 -8.42 5.50
N VAL A 234 14.53 -9.08 6.66
CA VAL A 234 13.54 -10.14 6.97
C VAL A 234 12.13 -9.60 7.25
N GLN A 235 11.98 -8.28 7.35
CA GLN A 235 10.72 -7.62 7.68
C GLN A 235 9.86 -7.44 6.43
N ALA A 236 8.53 -7.39 6.65
CA ALA A 236 7.59 -7.11 5.59
C ALA A 236 7.81 -5.70 5.03
N ALA A 237 7.88 -5.58 3.70
CA ALA A 237 8.00 -4.28 3.07
C ALA A 237 6.67 -3.51 3.18
N ASN A 238 6.71 -2.22 3.53
CA ASN A 238 5.52 -1.35 3.46
C ASN A 238 5.55 -0.37 2.29
N PHE A 239 6.64 -0.39 1.51
CA PHE A 239 6.69 0.32 0.25
C PHE A 239 7.55 -0.40 -0.80
N TYR A 240 7.28 -0.10 -2.07
CA TYR A 240 8.14 -0.43 -3.19
C TYR A 240 8.32 0.78 -4.11
N ALA A 241 9.39 0.76 -4.91
CA ALA A 241 9.59 1.71 -6.01
C ALA A 241 10.02 0.99 -7.28
N VAL A 242 9.49 1.41 -8.42
CA VAL A 242 9.96 0.99 -9.75
C VAL A 242 10.46 2.22 -10.49
N TYR A 243 11.68 2.19 -11.01
CA TYR A 243 12.34 3.40 -11.50
C TYR A 243 13.44 3.14 -12.54
N GLU A 244 13.77 4.18 -13.32
CA GLU A 244 14.86 4.19 -14.32
C GLU A 244 16.00 5.18 -13.99
N ILE A 245 15.97 5.74 -12.77
CA ILE A 245 16.89 6.79 -12.28
C ILE A 245 17.82 6.26 -11.18
N ASP A 246 18.64 7.12 -10.61
CA ASP A 246 19.52 6.77 -9.48
C ASP A 246 18.70 6.48 -8.21
N GLU A 247 19.06 5.41 -7.51
CA GLU A 247 18.43 4.96 -6.27
C GLU A 247 18.45 6.00 -5.14
N GLN A 248 19.42 6.93 -5.11
CA GLN A 248 19.45 8.04 -4.16
C GLN A 248 18.26 8.99 -4.35
N ILE A 249 17.72 9.10 -5.57
CA ILE A 249 16.52 9.89 -5.84
C ILE A 249 15.29 9.26 -5.17
N ILE A 250 15.25 7.92 -5.04
CA ILE A 250 14.16 7.25 -4.32
C ILE A 250 14.20 7.66 -2.85
N ALA A 251 15.38 7.64 -2.23
CA ALA A 251 15.56 8.10 -0.85
C ALA A 251 15.16 9.57 -0.67
N ASP A 252 15.60 10.47 -1.56
CA ASP A 252 15.26 11.90 -1.51
C ASP A 252 13.77 12.17 -1.77
N SER A 253 13.07 11.26 -2.47
CA SER A 253 11.62 11.34 -2.68
C SER A 253 10.80 10.99 -1.44
N LEU A 254 11.40 10.32 -0.46
CA LEU A 254 10.73 10.03 0.80
C LEU A 254 10.58 11.32 1.62
N LEU A 255 9.35 11.57 2.08
CA LEU A 255 9.04 12.69 2.97
C LEU A 255 9.59 12.42 4.38
N THR A 256 10.15 13.43 5.01
CA THR A 256 10.52 13.36 6.42
C THR A 256 9.28 13.21 7.31
N ARG A 257 9.47 12.82 8.56
CA ARG A 257 8.39 12.75 9.57
C ARG A 257 7.62 14.07 9.67
N TYR A 258 8.35 15.17 9.67
CA TYR A 258 7.77 16.51 9.75
C TYR A 258 6.94 16.83 8.51
N GLU A 259 7.49 16.61 7.32
CA GLU A 259 6.79 16.85 6.06
C GLU A 259 5.53 15.99 5.95
N PHE A 260 5.63 14.68 6.18
CA PHE A 260 4.49 13.77 6.10
C PHE A 260 3.34 14.21 7.02
N ASN A 261 3.66 14.60 8.26
CA ASN A 261 2.64 15.08 9.20
C ASN A 261 2.10 16.45 8.79
N ALA A 262 2.96 17.41 8.41
CA ALA A 262 2.53 18.75 8.02
C ALA A 262 1.62 18.75 6.77
N TYR A 263 1.82 17.77 5.89
CA TYR A 263 1.10 17.64 4.65
C TYR A 263 -0.17 16.83 4.74
N PHE A 264 -0.23 15.87 5.67
CA PHE A 264 -1.23 14.83 5.60
C PHE A 264 -1.83 14.37 6.93
N LYS A 265 -1.49 15.03 8.04
CA LYS A 265 -2.02 14.74 9.36
C LYS A 265 -2.75 15.96 9.87
N ASP A 266 -4.08 15.93 9.72
CA ASP A 266 -5.02 16.86 10.34
C ASP A 266 -5.39 16.40 11.76
#